data_AF-A0A6A6V0T2-F1
#
_entry.id   AF-A0A6A6V0T2-F1
#
_cell.length_a   1.000
_cell.length_b   1.000
_cell.length_c   1.000
_cell.angle_alpha   90.00
_cell.angle_beta   90.00
_cell.angle_gamma   90.00
#
_symmetry.space_group_name_H-M   'P 1'
#
loop_
_entity.id
_entity.type
_entity.pdbx_description
1 polymer ?
#
loop_
_entity_poly.entity_id
_entity_poly.type
_entity_poly.pdbx_seq_one_letter_code
_entity_poly.pdbx_strand_id
1 'polypeptide(L)'
;WIFTLSDSVRSVPIDPHPSLSAPIQKILNLLSGAQNILSKHPPEDTGSRFGNPIFRAFLDALTTSLPSWHTTLGLSSHQTAEISVYLAHSFGNRSRIDYGSGHELNFLLWLLCLNRIGVLPNDEPTYRAIVLVIFPAYLHLMRAIQATYYLEPAGSHGVWGLDDYQFLPFLFGASQLIDHPYITPKAIHNSLILEEEAAKYLYLDQIAFVNSVKTVQGLRWHSPMLDDISAAKNWGKIEGGMRKMFVKEVLEKLPVMQHFLFGSLVSATEGMSREEEAETQEGEEKVDVFDDEMGKRHVHDNVGWGDCCGIRVPSAIGAEGEERKHGGRLRRVPFD
;
A
#
# COMPACT_ATOMS: atom_id res chain seq x y z
N TRP A 1 0.84 -17.06 7.96
CA TRP A 1 -0.03 -16.02 8.53
C TRP A 1 -0.78 -15.25 7.45
N ILE A 2 -0.14 -14.47 6.57
CA ILE A 2 -0.83 -13.77 5.46
C ILE A 2 -1.69 -14.72 4.61
N PHE A 3 -1.15 -15.88 4.25
CA PHE A 3 -1.89 -16.91 3.53
C PHE A 3 -3.06 -17.50 4.33
N THR A 4 -2.93 -17.61 5.64
CA THR A 4 -4.02 -18.00 6.55
C THR A 4 -5.13 -16.95 6.57
N LEU A 5 -4.76 -15.66 6.54
CA LEU A 5 -5.72 -14.57 6.39
C LEU A 5 -6.47 -14.67 5.03
N SER A 6 -5.73 -14.92 3.94
CA SER A 6 -6.31 -15.15 2.61
C SER A 6 -7.29 -16.34 2.64
N ASP A 7 -6.90 -17.45 3.25
CA ASP A 7 -7.76 -18.65 3.37
C ASP A 7 -9.03 -18.35 4.17
N SER A 8 -8.95 -17.51 5.21
CA SER A 8 -10.09 -17.20 6.08
C SER A 8 -11.22 -16.44 5.37
N VAL A 9 -10.93 -15.72 4.29
CA VAL A 9 -11.91 -14.93 3.52
C VAL A 9 -12.33 -15.59 2.21
N ARG A 10 -11.98 -16.86 2.01
CA ARG A 10 -12.35 -17.59 0.79
C ARG A 10 -13.86 -17.60 0.60
N SER A 11 -14.32 -17.06 -0.53
CA SER A 11 -15.76 -16.98 -0.85
C SER A 11 -16.59 -16.16 0.15
N VAL A 12 -15.97 -15.22 0.88
CA VAL A 12 -16.65 -14.36 1.87
C VAL A 12 -16.62 -12.90 1.41
N PRO A 13 -17.78 -12.27 1.11
CA PRO A 13 -17.84 -10.83 0.83
C PRO A 13 -17.66 -10.00 2.12
N ILE A 14 -17.34 -8.73 1.96
CA ILE A 14 -17.38 -7.76 3.07
C ILE A 14 -18.83 -7.61 3.53
N ASP A 15 -19.05 -7.77 4.83
CA ASP A 15 -20.32 -7.48 5.49
C ASP A 15 -20.39 -5.96 5.78
N PRO A 16 -21.42 -5.23 5.32
CA PRO A 16 -21.58 -3.81 5.65
C PRO A 16 -21.87 -3.56 7.14
N HIS A 17 -22.32 -4.57 7.89
CA HIS A 17 -22.67 -4.47 9.30
C HIS A 17 -22.02 -5.58 10.14
N PRO A 18 -20.67 -5.64 10.17
CA PRO A 18 -19.96 -6.73 10.85
C PRO A 18 -20.14 -6.63 12.37
N SER A 19 -20.21 -7.79 13.02
CA SER A 19 -20.09 -7.86 14.48
C SER A 19 -18.64 -7.62 14.90
N LEU A 20 -18.40 -6.61 15.74
CA LEU A 20 -17.05 -6.20 16.12
C LEU A 20 -16.69 -6.66 17.52
N SER A 21 -15.58 -7.38 17.65
CA SER A 21 -14.98 -7.66 18.96
C SER A 21 -14.25 -6.41 19.50
N ALA A 22 -14.07 -6.34 20.81
CA ALA A 22 -13.45 -5.18 21.45
C ALA A 22 -12.05 -4.83 20.89
N PRO A 23 -11.14 -5.79 20.62
CA PRO A 23 -9.85 -5.50 19.97
C PRO A 23 -10.00 -4.87 18.58
N ILE A 24 -10.91 -5.40 17.75
CA ILE A 24 -11.16 -4.89 16.39
C ILE A 24 -11.68 -3.44 16.46
N GLN A 25 -12.65 -3.17 17.36
CA GLN A 25 -13.17 -1.82 17.55
C GLN A 25 -12.09 -0.82 17.99
N LYS A 26 -11.18 -1.22 18.88
CA LYS A 26 -10.05 -0.37 19.30
C LYS A 26 -9.11 -0.05 18.16
N ILE A 27 -8.81 -1.00 17.28
CA ILE A 27 -7.98 -0.79 16.08
C ILE A 27 -8.68 0.16 15.10
N LEU A 28 -9.99 0.01 14.87
CA LEU A 28 -10.75 0.94 14.03
C LEU A 28 -10.78 2.37 14.59
N ASN A 29 -10.85 2.51 15.92
CA ASN A 29 -10.77 3.81 16.58
C ASN A 29 -9.37 4.43 16.41
N LEU A 30 -8.30 3.63 16.41
CA LEU A 30 -6.94 4.08 16.11
C LEU A 30 -6.86 4.62 14.67
N LEU A 31 -7.33 3.85 13.68
CA LEU A 31 -7.35 4.29 12.27
C LEU A 31 -8.19 5.56 12.09
N SER A 32 -9.30 5.67 12.81
CA SER A 32 -10.12 6.89 12.86
C SER A 32 -9.35 8.07 13.51
N GLY A 33 -8.50 7.79 14.50
CA GLY A 33 -7.56 8.74 15.07
C GLY A 33 -6.55 9.24 14.03
N ALA A 34 -5.98 8.36 13.22
CA ALA A 34 -5.10 8.73 12.11
C ALA A 34 -5.84 9.58 11.05
N GLN A 35 -7.09 9.23 10.73
CA GLN A 35 -7.95 10.05 9.86
C GLN A 35 -8.21 11.46 10.42
N ASN A 36 -8.39 11.58 11.73
CA ASN A 36 -8.52 12.88 12.40
C ASN A 36 -7.21 13.68 12.33
N ILE A 37 -6.05 13.04 12.50
CA ILE A 37 -4.75 13.69 12.32
C ILE A 37 -4.61 14.19 10.87
N LEU A 38 -4.97 13.38 9.87
CA LEU A 38 -4.99 13.79 8.46
C LEU A 38 -5.83 15.05 8.25
N SER A 39 -7.04 15.11 8.83
CA SER A 39 -7.92 16.30 8.72
C SER A 39 -7.33 17.58 9.32
N LYS A 40 -6.41 17.47 10.27
CA LYS A 40 -5.73 18.59 10.93
C LYS A 40 -4.45 19.03 10.20
N HIS A 41 -4.02 18.27 9.20
CA HIS A 41 -2.85 18.55 8.38
C HIS A 41 -3.27 18.63 6.92
N PRO A 42 -4.08 19.64 6.53
CA PRO A 42 -4.50 19.81 5.16
C PRO A 42 -3.29 20.05 4.24
N PRO A 43 -3.41 19.71 2.94
CA PRO A 43 -2.30 19.86 2.00
C PRO A 43 -1.99 21.33 1.77
N GLU A 44 -0.70 21.65 1.70
CA GLU A 44 -0.25 22.97 1.27
C GLU A 44 -0.36 23.10 -0.25
N ASP A 45 -0.72 24.30 -0.73
CA ASP A 45 -0.65 24.60 -2.15
C ASP A 45 0.80 24.92 -2.53
N THR A 46 1.46 23.94 -3.13
CA THR A 46 2.87 24.04 -3.53
C THR A 46 3.03 24.35 -5.02
N GLY A 47 1.94 24.35 -5.80
CA GLY A 47 1.99 24.36 -7.27
C GLY A 47 2.74 23.15 -7.87
N SER A 48 3.02 22.12 -7.05
CA SER A 48 3.76 20.93 -7.43
C SER A 48 2.82 19.73 -7.48
N ARG A 49 3.09 18.86 -8.45
CA ARG A 49 2.46 17.54 -8.64
C ARG A 49 3.20 16.39 -7.95
N PHE A 50 4.25 16.72 -7.20
CA PHE A 50 5.06 15.79 -6.41
C PHE A 50 4.67 15.86 -4.93
N GLY A 51 5.26 14.97 -4.11
CA GLY A 51 4.89 14.78 -2.71
C GLY A 51 4.78 16.07 -1.89
N ASN A 52 3.68 16.22 -1.14
CA ASN A 52 3.40 17.38 -0.31
C ASN A 52 4.22 17.37 0.99
N PRO A 53 5.03 18.40 1.28
CA PRO A 53 5.90 18.43 2.46
C PRO A 53 5.16 18.29 3.81
N ILE A 54 3.89 18.68 3.90
CA ILE A 54 3.09 18.59 5.13
C ILE A 54 2.91 17.12 5.59
N PHE A 55 3.12 16.15 4.69
CA PHE A 55 3.14 14.73 5.04
C PHE A 55 4.10 14.42 6.20
N ARG A 56 5.22 15.16 6.29
CA ARG A 56 6.19 15.01 7.38
C ARG A 56 5.58 15.37 8.73
N ALA A 57 4.89 16.49 8.80
CA ALA A 57 4.19 16.93 10.00
C ALA A 57 3.05 15.96 10.39
N PHE A 58 2.32 15.44 9.39
CA PHE A 58 1.31 14.40 9.60
C PHE A 58 1.93 13.14 10.23
N LEU A 59 3.03 12.62 9.69
CA LEU A 59 3.70 11.44 10.24
C LEU A 59 4.28 11.69 11.63
N ASP A 60 4.83 12.89 11.90
CA ASP A 60 5.35 13.25 13.22
C ASP A 60 4.22 13.27 14.27
N ALA A 61 3.06 13.83 13.92
CA ALA A 61 1.88 13.85 14.77
C ALA A 61 1.29 12.45 15.00
N LEU A 62 1.28 11.61 13.95
CA LEU A 62 0.85 10.22 14.03
C LEU A 62 1.78 9.42 14.97
N THR A 63 3.09 9.54 14.78
CA THR A 63 4.12 8.86 15.58
C THR A 63 4.01 9.22 17.06
N THR A 64 3.76 10.51 17.36
CA THR A 64 3.54 11.00 18.73
C THR A 64 2.32 10.38 19.39
N SER A 65 1.30 9.99 18.61
CA SER A 65 0.07 9.40 19.11
C SER A 65 0.18 7.89 19.37
N LEU A 66 1.18 7.21 18.77
CA LEU A 66 1.31 5.75 18.82
C LEU A 66 1.39 5.19 20.25
N PRO A 67 2.18 5.74 21.20
CA PRO A 67 2.29 5.14 22.53
C PRO A 67 0.95 5.12 23.27
N SER A 68 0.17 6.19 23.14
CA SER A 68 -1.17 6.29 23.73
C SER A 68 -2.11 5.26 23.10
N TRP A 69 -2.12 5.13 21.78
CA TRP A 69 -2.95 4.15 21.08
C TRP A 69 -2.62 2.70 21.48
N HIS A 70 -1.34 2.35 21.57
CA HIS A 70 -0.92 1.01 22.02
C HIS A 70 -1.27 0.76 23.51
N THR A 71 -1.24 1.80 24.35
CA THR A 71 -1.73 1.71 25.73
C THR A 71 -3.23 1.36 25.77
N THR A 72 -4.05 1.94 24.89
CA THR A 72 -5.50 1.58 24.82
C THR A 72 -5.74 0.14 24.38
N LEU A 73 -4.82 -0.43 23.61
CA LEU A 73 -4.81 -1.84 23.21
C LEU A 73 -4.32 -2.78 24.34
N GLY A 74 -3.83 -2.23 25.45
CA GLY A 74 -3.38 -2.98 26.63
C GLY A 74 -1.93 -3.44 26.55
N LEU A 75 -1.10 -2.82 25.69
CA LEU A 75 0.32 -3.16 25.59
C LEU A 75 1.12 -2.54 26.74
N SER A 76 2.12 -3.28 27.22
CA SER A 76 3.14 -2.74 28.12
C SER A 76 4.08 -1.76 27.39
N SER A 77 4.88 -1.01 28.14
CA SER A 77 5.90 -0.10 27.58
C SER A 77 6.90 -0.85 26.68
N HIS A 78 7.36 -2.03 27.11
CA HIS A 78 8.29 -2.86 26.35
C HIS A 78 7.67 -3.39 25.04
N GLN A 79 6.43 -3.87 25.10
CA GLN A 79 5.71 -4.29 23.88
C GLN A 79 5.46 -3.13 22.94
N THR A 80 5.10 -1.96 23.48
CA THR A 80 4.86 -0.75 22.69
C THR A 80 6.12 -0.34 21.94
N ALA A 81 7.28 -0.35 22.59
CA ALA A 81 8.56 0.06 21.99
C ALA A 81 8.91 -0.71 20.71
N GLU A 82 8.60 -2.01 20.64
CA GLU A 82 8.82 -2.82 19.45
C GLU A 82 7.65 -2.73 18.46
N ILE A 83 6.42 -2.94 18.95
CA ILE A 83 5.25 -3.08 18.07
C ILE A 83 4.89 -1.77 17.37
N SER A 84 5.10 -0.62 18.01
CA SER A 84 4.76 0.67 17.41
C SER A 84 5.60 1.00 16.18
N VAL A 85 6.80 0.43 16.06
CA VAL A 85 7.70 0.70 14.93
C VAL A 85 7.07 0.18 13.63
N TYR A 86 6.47 -1.01 13.63
CA TYR A 86 5.76 -1.53 12.45
C TYR A 86 4.62 -0.62 12.00
N LEU A 87 3.84 -0.09 12.95
CA LEU A 87 2.75 0.84 12.64
C LEU A 87 3.27 2.20 12.17
N ALA A 88 4.37 2.70 12.74
CA ALA A 88 4.99 3.95 12.27
C ALA A 88 5.43 3.85 10.80
N HIS A 89 5.97 2.68 10.41
CA HIS A 89 6.42 2.41 9.05
C HIS A 89 5.30 1.98 8.10
N SER A 90 4.03 1.93 8.52
CA SER A 90 2.94 1.49 7.66
C SER A 90 2.27 2.58 6.82
N PHE A 91 2.62 3.85 7.02
CA PHE A 91 1.94 4.98 6.37
C PHE A 91 2.77 5.67 5.27
N GLY A 92 3.99 5.19 5.01
CA GLY A 92 4.90 5.74 4.00
C GLY A 92 6.25 6.17 4.59
N ASN A 93 7.14 6.68 3.74
CA ASN A 93 8.45 7.19 4.16
C ASN A 93 8.46 8.71 4.33
N ARG A 94 8.82 9.18 5.52
CA ARG A 94 8.87 10.61 5.86
C ARG A 94 9.78 11.44 4.97
N SER A 95 10.96 10.94 4.63
CA SER A 95 11.95 11.71 3.87
C SER A 95 11.58 11.76 2.39
N ARG A 96 11.26 10.59 1.82
CA ARG A 96 10.96 10.41 0.39
C ARG A 96 9.54 10.83 0.00
N ILE A 97 8.61 10.93 0.96
CA ILE A 97 7.19 11.22 0.71
C ILE A 97 6.60 10.18 -0.27
N ASP A 98 6.89 8.91 0.00
CA ASP A 98 6.46 7.79 -0.82
C ASP A 98 5.71 6.73 0.01
N TYR A 99 5.00 5.85 -0.68
CA TYR A 99 4.32 4.70 -0.10
C TYR A 99 4.31 3.54 -1.12
N GLY A 100 4.28 2.30 -0.65
CA GLY A 100 4.25 1.11 -1.50
C GLY A 100 4.02 -0.17 -0.69
N SER A 101 4.17 -1.32 -1.35
CA SER A 101 3.84 -2.64 -0.79
C SER A 101 4.63 -3.02 0.46
N GLY A 102 5.82 -2.46 0.68
CA GLY A 102 6.58 -2.63 1.93
C GLY A 102 5.93 -1.95 3.14
N HIS A 103 5.29 -0.79 2.92
CA HIS A 103 4.54 -0.09 3.96
C HIS A 103 3.22 -0.80 4.25
N GLU A 104 2.55 -1.28 3.20
CA GLU A 104 1.39 -2.17 3.33
C GLU A 104 1.73 -3.41 4.17
N LEU A 105 2.86 -4.06 3.87
CA LEU A 105 3.35 -5.21 4.62
C LEU A 105 3.60 -4.87 6.10
N ASN A 106 4.19 -3.72 6.40
CA ASN A 106 4.41 -3.27 7.77
C ASN A 106 3.09 -3.14 8.56
N PHE A 107 1.98 -2.73 7.93
CA PHE A 107 0.67 -2.74 8.57
C PHE A 107 0.23 -4.15 8.99
N LEU A 108 0.43 -5.14 8.11
CA LEU A 108 0.11 -6.53 8.40
C LEU A 108 1.07 -7.13 9.43
N LEU A 109 2.34 -6.72 9.46
CA LEU A 109 3.28 -7.13 10.51
C LEU A 109 2.88 -6.58 11.88
N TRP A 110 2.40 -5.33 11.94
CA TRP A 110 1.85 -4.77 13.17
C TRP A 110 0.67 -5.62 13.70
N LEU A 111 -0.27 -6.00 12.83
CA LEU A 111 -1.38 -6.89 13.18
C LEU A 111 -0.91 -8.30 13.57
N LEU A 112 0.12 -8.84 12.91
CA LEU A 112 0.75 -10.10 13.28
C LEU A 112 1.34 -10.02 14.69
N CYS A 113 2.01 -8.93 15.04
CA CYS A 113 2.58 -8.73 16.37
C CYS A 113 1.48 -8.72 17.44
N LEU A 114 0.39 -7.96 17.21
CA LEU A 114 -0.78 -7.97 18.11
C LEU A 114 -1.40 -9.36 18.26
N ASN A 115 -1.41 -10.15 17.19
CA ASN A 115 -1.89 -11.53 17.20
C ASN A 115 -0.96 -12.48 17.97
N ARG A 116 0.38 -12.33 17.83
CA ARG A 116 1.38 -13.12 18.55
C ARG A 116 1.36 -12.87 20.07
N ILE A 117 1.08 -11.65 20.50
CA ILE A 117 0.95 -11.32 21.93
C ILE A 117 -0.47 -11.56 22.49
N GLY A 118 -1.39 -12.09 21.69
CA GLY A 118 -2.74 -12.46 22.11
C GLY A 118 -3.74 -11.31 22.24
N VAL A 119 -3.40 -10.09 21.81
CA VAL A 119 -4.36 -8.96 21.74
C VAL A 119 -5.42 -9.24 20.68
N LEU A 120 -4.99 -9.77 19.53
CA LEU A 120 -5.89 -10.31 18.52
C LEU A 120 -5.93 -11.84 18.67
N PRO A 121 -7.11 -12.44 18.97
CA PRO A 121 -7.24 -13.89 19.11
C PRO A 121 -6.80 -14.65 17.86
N ASN A 122 -6.30 -15.87 18.07
CA ASN A 122 -5.95 -16.81 17.00
C ASN A 122 -7.17 -17.64 16.60
N ASP A 123 -8.18 -16.98 16.03
CA ASP A 123 -9.41 -17.62 15.56
C ASP A 123 -9.84 -17.10 14.19
N GLU A 124 -10.66 -17.89 13.51
CA GLU A 124 -11.15 -17.59 12.16
C GLU A 124 -11.98 -16.28 12.10
N PRO A 125 -12.87 -15.98 13.06
CA PRO A 125 -13.58 -14.69 13.08
C PRO A 125 -12.64 -13.48 13.14
N THR A 126 -11.57 -13.56 13.94
CA THR A 126 -10.57 -12.49 14.05
C THR A 126 -9.78 -12.35 12.74
N TYR A 127 -9.35 -13.45 12.13
CA TYR A 127 -8.66 -13.42 10.83
C TYR A 127 -9.51 -12.83 9.72
N ARG A 128 -10.81 -13.18 9.69
CA ARG A 128 -11.77 -12.54 8.78
C ARG A 128 -11.93 -11.04 9.06
N ALA A 129 -12.06 -10.64 10.33
CA ALA A 129 -12.20 -9.23 10.69
C ALA A 129 -10.94 -8.41 10.35
N ILE A 130 -9.75 -8.99 10.46
CA ILE A 130 -8.50 -8.36 10.00
C ILE A 130 -8.61 -7.99 8.52
N VAL A 131 -9.06 -8.92 7.67
CA VAL A 131 -9.08 -8.73 6.21
C VAL A 131 -10.30 -7.97 5.71
N LEU A 132 -11.48 -8.16 6.31
CA LEU A 132 -12.75 -7.64 5.81
C LEU A 132 -13.23 -6.39 6.55
N VAL A 133 -12.56 -5.99 7.64
CA VAL A 133 -12.96 -4.83 8.45
C VAL A 133 -11.78 -3.88 8.68
N ILE A 134 -10.68 -4.37 9.24
CA ILE A 134 -9.52 -3.54 9.54
C ILE A 134 -8.79 -3.12 8.25
N PHE A 135 -8.52 -4.08 7.36
CA PHE A 135 -7.76 -3.81 6.14
C PHE A 135 -8.47 -2.84 5.17
N PRO A 136 -9.79 -2.94 4.90
CA PRO A 136 -10.50 -1.94 4.11
C PRO A 136 -10.45 -0.54 4.74
N ALA A 137 -10.58 -0.44 6.07
CA ALA A 137 -10.46 0.84 6.78
C ALA A 137 -9.06 1.45 6.61
N TYR A 138 -8.01 0.62 6.67
CA TYR A 138 -6.64 1.03 6.39
C TYR A 138 -6.46 1.47 4.94
N LEU A 139 -6.98 0.72 3.96
CA LEU A 139 -6.89 1.07 2.54
C LEU A 139 -7.59 2.41 2.25
N HIS A 140 -8.78 2.64 2.81
CA HIS A 140 -9.48 3.93 2.67
C HIS A 140 -8.67 5.09 3.25
N LEU A 141 -8.09 4.92 4.43
CA LEU A 141 -7.19 5.92 5.02
C LEU A 141 -5.96 6.14 4.12
N MET A 142 -5.34 5.08 3.62
CA MET A 142 -4.17 5.21 2.75
C MET A 142 -4.49 5.91 1.43
N ARG A 143 -5.64 5.62 0.80
CA ARG A 143 -6.11 6.34 -0.39
C ARG A 143 -6.29 7.83 -0.11
N ALA A 144 -6.83 8.18 1.07
CA ALA A 144 -6.97 9.57 1.49
C ALA A 144 -5.61 10.25 1.72
N ILE A 145 -4.65 9.57 2.37
CA ILE A 145 -3.29 10.08 2.57
C ILE A 145 -2.58 10.27 1.22
N GLN A 146 -2.64 9.27 0.34
CA GLN A 146 -2.05 9.31 -1.00
C GLN A 146 -2.61 10.47 -1.83
N ALA A 147 -3.93 10.66 -1.81
CA ALA A 147 -4.61 11.76 -2.50
C ALA A 147 -4.30 13.13 -1.91
N THR A 148 -4.22 13.22 -0.57
CA THR A 148 -3.96 14.49 0.11
C THR A 148 -2.53 14.95 -0.13
N TYR A 149 -1.56 14.04 -0.03
CA TYR A 149 -0.15 14.39 -0.03
C TYR A 149 0.61 14.01 -1.30
N TYR A 150 -0.10 13.53 -2.33
CA TYR A 150 0.49 13.12 -3.60
C TYR A 150 1.68 12.17 -3.44
N LEU A 151 1.54 11.19 -2.54
CA LEU A 151 2.63 10.27 -2.22
C LEU A 151 3.16 9.61 -3.49
N GLU A 152 4.48 9.51 -3.60
CA GLU A 152 5.11 8.85 -4.73
C GLU A 152 5.03 7.31 -4.57
N PRO A 153 4.89 6.53 -5.66
CA PRO A 153 4.98 5.08 -5.62
C PRO A 153 6.38 4.58 -5.23
N ALA A 154 6.51 3.96 -4.06
CA ALA A 154 7.77 3.41 -3.58
C ALA A 154 8.07 2.08 -4.28
N GLY A 155 9.24 1.97 -4.92
CA GLY A 155 9.68 0.73 -5.57
C GLY A 155 8.84 0.35 -6.79
N SER A 156 8.20 1.32 -7.46
CA SER A 156 7.29 1.03 -8.58
C SER A 156 8.01 0.35 -9.76
N HIS A 157 7.33 -0.63 -10.36
CA HIS A 157 7.75 -1.29 -11.60
C HIS A 157 7.23 -0.53 -12.84
N GLY A 158 6.83 0.74 -12.67
CA GLY A 158 6.10 1.49 -13.68
C GLY A 158 4.85 0.73 -14.15
N VAL A 159 4.61 0.72 -15.45
CA VAL A 159 3.43 0.12 -16.09
C VAL A 159 3.40 -1.42 -15.96
N TRP A 160 4.52 -2.05 -15.59
CA TRP A 160 4.61 -3.50 -15.38
C TRP A 160 4.40 -3.92 -13.92
N GLY A 161 4.09 -2.98 -13.03
CA GLY A 161 3.65 -3.29 -11.68
C GLY A 161 2.21 -3.81 -11.67
N LEU A 162 1.86 -4.55 -10.62
CA LEU A 162 0.47 -4.94 -10.37
C LEU A 162 -0.40 -3.70 -10.11
N ASP A 163 0.11 -2.79 -9.28
CA ASP A 163 -0.50 -1.52 -8.88
C ASP A 163 0.62 -0.60 -8.37
N ASP A 164 0.37 0.71 -8.36
CA ASP A 164 1.37 1.70 -7.95
C ASP A 164 1.73 1.56 -6.45
N TYR A 165 0.79 1.12 -5.60
CA TYR A 165 0.91 1.21 -4.15
C TYR A 165 0.64 -0.10 -3.40
N GLN A 166 -0.36 -0.88 -3.81
CA GLN A 166 -0.92 -1.99 -3.04
C GLN A 166 -0.67 -3.34 -3.70
N PHE A 167 -0.56 -4.39 -2.91
CA PHE A 167 -0.52 -5.76 -3.41
C PHE A 167 -1.62 -6.63 -2.79
N LEU A 168 -1.75 -6.56 -1.47
CA LEU A 168 -2.60 -7.46 -0.69
C LEU A 168 -4.12 -7.39 -0.98
N PRO A 169 -4.72 -6.27 -1.45
CA PRO A 169 -6.13 -6.23 -1.85
C PRO A 169 -6.42 -7.21 -3.00
N PHE A 170 -5.46 -7.39 -3.91
CA PHE A 170 -5.60 -8.35 -5.01
C PHE A 170 -5.49 -9.79 -4.52
N LEU A 171 -4.58 -10.09 -3.59
CA LEU A 171 -4.48 -11.43 -3.00
C LEU A 171 -5.75 -11.79 -2.22
N PHE A 172 -6.14 -10.97 -1.26
CA PHE A 172 -7.31 -11.24 -0.41
C PHE A 172 -8.61 -11.18 -1.22
N GLY A 173 -8.76 -10.19 -2.09
CA GLY A 173 -9.92 -10.06 -2.95
C GLY A 173 -10.08 -11.20 -3.95
N ALA A 174 -8.97 -11.74 -4.48
CA ALA A 174 -9.05 -12.93 -5.33
C ALA A 174 -9.56 -14.14 -4.54
N SER A 175 -9.17 -14.28 -3.26
CA SER A 175 -9.70 -15.31 -2.37
C SER A 175 -11.20 -15.14 -2.10
N GLN A 176 -11.66 -13.90 -1.85
CA GLN A 176 -13.10 -13.61 -1.68
C GLN A 176 -13.93 -14.04 -2.90
N LEU A 177 -13.36 -13.95 -4.10
CA LEU A 177 -14.05 -14.24 -5.36
C LEU A 177 -13.89 -15.70 -5.83
N ILE A 178 -13.15 -16.54 -5.10
CA ILE A 178 -13.10 -17.98 -5.40
C ILE A 178 -14.52 -18.56 -5.38
N ASP A 179 -14.83 -19.36 -6.40
CA ASP A 179 -16.11 -20.05 -6.57
C ASP A 179 -17.33 -19.10 -6.64
N HIS A 180 -17.12 -17.80 -6.90
CA HIS A 180 -18.20 -16.84 -7.04
C HIS A 180 -19.11 -17.19 -8.24
N PRO A 181 -20.46 -17.15 -8.10
CA PRO A 181 -21.39 -17.71 -9.10
C PRO A 181 -21.39 -17.02 -10.47
N TYR A 182 -21.17 -15.70 -10.53
CA TYR A 182 -21.27 -14.95 -11.79
C TYR A 182 -20.11 -13.97 -12.06
N ILE A 183 -19.49 -13.38 -11.04
CA ILE A 183 -18.30 -12.52 -11.19
C ILE A 183 -17.10 -13.39 -11.59
N THR A 184 -16.70 -13.30 -12.85
CA THR A 184 -15.49 -13.95 -13.39
C THR A 184 -14.31 -12.98 -13.38
N PRO A 185 -13.06 -13.44 -13.55
CA PRO A 185 -11.91 -12.54 -13.68
C PRO A 185 -12.07 -11.41 -14.71
N LYS A 186 -12.72 -11.68 -15.84
CA LYS A 186 -12.99 -10.67 -16.87
C LYS A 186 -13.99 -9.60 -16.45
N ALA A 187 -14.76 -9.84 -15.39
CA ALA A 187 -15.77 -8.89 -14.89
C ALA A 187 -15.15 -7.59 -14.38
N ILE A 188 -13.85 -7.55 -14.08
CA ILE A 188 -13.15 -6.32 -13.66
C ILE A 188 -13.19 -5.21 -14.73
N HIS A 189 -13.49 -5.55 -15.99
CA HIS A 189 -13.66 -4.60 -17.09
C HIS A 189 -15.08 -4.02 -17.19
N ASN A 190 -16.05 -4.59 -16.44
CA ASN A 190 -17.43 -4.18 -16.50
C ASN A 190 -17.72 -3.11 -15.43
N SER A 191 -17.98 -1.88 -15.87
CA SER A 191 -18.24 -0.75 -15.00
C SER A 191 -19.45 -0.93 -14.08
N LEU A 192 -20.51 -1.62 -14.54
CA LEU A 192 -21.70 -1.86 -13.71
C LEU A 192 -21.39 -2.81 -12.56
N ILE A 193 -20.57 -3.85 -12.82
CA ILE A 193 -20.13 -4.77 -11.76
C ILE A 193 -19.25 -4.03 -10.75
N LEU A 194 -18.33 -3.18 -11.23
CA LEU A 194 -17.51 -2.37 -10.32
C LEU A 194 -18.38 -1.42 -9.48
N GLU A 195 -19.37 -0.76 -10.07
CA GLU A 195 -20.26 0.17 -9.35
C GLU A 195 -21.12 -0.54 -8.28
N GLU A 196 -21.65 -1.73 -8.58
CA GLU A 196 -22.55 -2.46 -7.69
C GLU A 196 -21.83 -3.33 -6.64
N GLU A 197 -20.66 -3.89 -6.98
CA GLU A 197 -20.01 -4.94 -6.20
C GLU A 197 -18.67 -4.53 -5.58
N ALA A 198 -18.08 -3.38 -5.95
CA ALA A 198 -16.79 -2.93 -5.40
C ALA A 198 -16.78 -2.92 -3.87
N ALA A 199 -17.80 -2.34 -3.24
CA ALA A 199 -17.88 -2.24 -1.78
C ALA A 199 -17.87 -3.61 -1.04
N LYS A 200 -18.13 -4.71 -1.74
CA LYS A 200 -18.18 -6.06 -1.17
C LYS A 200 -16.89 -6.85 -1.37
N TYR A 201 -16.06 -6.49 -2.35
CA TYR A 201 -14.90 -7.29 -2.76
C TYR A 201 -13.66 -6.42 -2.94
N LEU A 202 -12.62 -6.69 -2.14
CA LEU A 202 -11.35 -5.95 -2.12
C LEU A 202 -10.71 -5.82 -3.51
N TYR A 203 -10.80 -6.88 -4.33
CA TYR A 203 -10.23 -6.85 -5.69
C TYR A 203 -10.95 -5.83 -6.55
N LEU A 204 -12.29 -5.83 -6.52
CA LEU A 204 -13.12 -4.94 -7.33
C LEU A 204 -13.01 -3.49 -6.85
N ASP A 205 -12.98 -3.28 -5.53
CA ASP A 205 -12.73 -1.99 -4.92
C ASP A 205 -11.37 -1.40 -5.34
N GLN A 206 -10.30 -2.20 -5.31
CA GLN A 206 -9.00 -1.74 -5.78
C GLN A 206 -8.99 -1.43 -7.28
N ILE A 207 -9.64 -2.25 -8.13
CA ILE A 207 -9.78 -1.94 -9.56
C ILE A 207 -10.57 -0.65 -9.78
N ALA A 208 -11.67 -0.44 -9.05
CA ALA A 208 -12.46 0.77 -9.13
C ALA A 208 -11.62 2.00 -8.74
N PHE A 209 -10.81 1.90 -7.69
CA PHE A 209 -9.88 2.95 -7.29
C PHE A 209 -8.84 3.24 -8.38
N VAL A 210 -8.17 2.22 -8.92
CA VAL A 210 -7.19 2.38 -10.01
C VAL A 210 -7.82 3.08 -11.21
N ASN A 211 -9.01 2.65 -11.64
CA ASN A 211 -9.71 3.28 -12.75
C ASN A 211 -10.11 4.74 -12.47
N SER A 212 -10.31 5.11 -11.20
CA SER A 212 -10.69 6.47 -10.81
C SER A 212 -9.52 7.47 -10.82
N VAL A 213 -8.28 7.00 -10.64
CA VAL A 213 -7.08 7.85 -10.57
C VAL A 213 -6.28 7.90 -11.87
N LYS A 214 -6.53 6.98 -12.81
CA LYS A 214 -5.83 6.95 -14.10
C LYS A 214 -6.62 7.73 -15.15
N THR A 215 -5.92 8.60 -15.89
CA THR A 215 -6.54 9.51 -16.87
C THR A 215 -6.97 8.82 -18.17
N VAL A 216 -6.27 7.73 -18.53
CA VAL A 216 -6.54 6.94 -19.74
C VAL A 216 -7.63 5.91 -19.46
N GLN A 217 -8.60 5.82 -20.37
CA GLN A 217 -9.71 4.88 -20.24
C GLN A 217 -9.31 3.49 -20.73
N GLY A 218 -9.50 2.48 -19.88
CA GLY A 218 -9.27 1.07 -20.18
C GLY A 218 -8.05 0.54 -19.45
N LEU A 219 -8.27 -0.50 -18.65
CA LEU A 219 -7.29 -1.10 -17.75
C LEU A 219 -5.98 -1.48 -18.47
N ARG A 220 -6.09 -2.03 -19.69
CA ARG A 220 -4.94 -2.39 -20.54
C ARG A 220 -3.91 -1.29 -20.76
N TRP A 221 -4.32 -0.01 -20.72
CA TRP A 221 -3.44 1.11 -21.07
C TRP A 221 -2.64 1.65 -19.88
N HIS A 222 -3.14 1.48 -18.67
CA HIS A 222 -2.49 1.99 -17.46
C HIS A 222 -2.07 0.88 -16.50
N SER A 223 -2.59 -0.33 -16.67
CA SER A 223 -2.33 -1.50 -15.82
C SER A 223 -2.40 -2.81 -16.64
N PRO A 224 -1.52 -3.00 -17.64
CA PRO A 224 -1.53 -4.19 -18.50
C PRO A 224 -1.35 -5.50 -17.73
N MET A 225 -0.62 -5.51 -16.61
CA MET A 225 -0.50 -6.72 -15.79
C MET A 225 -1.86 -7.17 -15.22
N LEU A 226 -2.68 -6.23 -14.74
CA LEU A 226 -4.03 -6.53 -14.25
C LEU A 226 -4.95 -6.96 -15.41
N ASP A 227 -4.79 -6.36 -16.59
CA ASP A 227 -5.50 -6.76 -17.81
C ASP A 227 -5.17 -8.21 -18.19
N ASP A 228 -3.88 -8.57 -18.23
CA ASP A 228 -3.41 -9.93 -18.53
C ASP A 228 -3.89 -10.95 -17.49
N ILE A 229 -3.82 -10.60 -16.19
CA ILE A 229 -4.32 -11.46 -15.11
C ILE A 229 -5.82 -11.73 -15.27
N SER A 230 -6.59 -10.76 -15.76
CA SER A 230 -8.04 -10.91 -15.98
C SER A 230 -8.39 -11.99 -17.01
N ALA A 231 -7.45 -12.40 -17.86
CA ALA A 231 -7.63 -13.47 -18.82
C ALA A 231 -7.57 -14.88 -18.18
N ALA A 232 -7.21 -14.98 -16.89
CA ALA A 232 -7.17 -16.25 -16.18
C ALA A 232 -8.55 -16.95 -16.15
N LYS A 233 -8.51 -18.29 -16.13
CA LYS A 233 -9.72 -19.12 -16.22
C LYS A 233 -10.70 -18.92 -15.05
N ASN A 234 -10.19 -18.69 -13.84
CA ASN A 234 -10.97 -18.52 -12.62
C ASN A 234 -10.15 -17.81 -11.53
N TRP A 235 -10.84 -17.35 -10.49
CA TRP A 235 -10.23 -16.66 -9.36
C TRP A 235 -9.25 -17.52 -8.56
N GLY A 236 -9.46 -18.84 -8.48
CA GLY A 236 -8.51 -19.74 -7.82
C GLY A 236 -7.12 -19.76 -8.48
N LYS A 237 -7.05 -19.64 -9.81
CA LYS A 237 -5.77 -19.46 -10.51
C LYS A 237 -5.13 -18.11 -10.22
N ILE A 238 -5.93 -17.05 -10.13
CA ILE A 238 -5.43 -15.71 -9.79
C ILE A 238 -4.88 -15.71 -8.37
N GLU A 239 -5.64 -16.21 -7.40
CA GLU A 239 -5.24 -16.29 -6.00
C GLU A 239 -3.93 -17.08 -5.83
N GLY A 240 -3.84 -18.27 -6.44
CA GLY A 240 -2.61 -19.05 -6.43
C GLY A 240 -1.43 -18.38 -7.13
N GLY A 241 -1.69 -17.58 -8.17
CA GLY A 241 -0.69 -16.73 -8.82
C GLY A 241 -0.24 -15.58 -7.91
N MET A 242 -1.18 -14.90 -7.27
CA MET A 242 -0.92 -13.81 -6.31
C MET A 242 -0.09 -14.30 -5.11
N ARG A 243 -0.31 -15.52 -4.62
CA ARG A 243 0.56 -16.10 -3.57
C ARG A 243 2.01 -16.22 -4.01
N LYS A 244 2.25 -16.72 -5.22
CA LYS A 244 3.61 -16.87 -5.77
C LYS A 244 4.24 -15.50 -6.03
N MET A 245 3.47 -14.59 -6.61
CA MET A 245 3.92 -13.23 -6.91
C MET A 245 4.20 -12.44 -5.63
N PHE A 246 3.42 -12.61 -4.56
CA PHE A 246 3.68 -12.00 -3.26
C PHE A 246 5.05 -12.40 -2.72
N VAL A 247 5.36 -13.70 -2.75
CA VAL A 247 6.67 -14.18 -2.30
C VAL A 247 7.78 -13.58 -3.17
N LYS A 248 7.64 -13.60 -4.50
CA LYS A 248 8.71 -13.18 -5.42
C LYS A 248 8.92 -11.67 -5.49
N GLU A 249 7.84 -10.90 -5.60
CA GLU A 249 7.88 -9.47 -5.87
C GLU A 249 7.77 -8.61 -4.60
N VAL A 250 7.39 -9.19 -3.47
CA VAL A 250 7.36 -8.48 -2.17
C VAL A 250 8.41 -9.05 -1.23
N LEU A 251 8.34 -10.35 -0.89
CA LEU A 251 9.19 -10.95 0.16
C LEU A 251 10.61 -11.35 -0.27
N GLU A 252 10.86 -11.55 -1.56
CA GLU A 252 12.20 -11.83 -2.10
C GLU A 252 12.79 -10.62 -2.85
N LYS A 253 12.09 -9.47 -2.80
CA LYS A 253 12.48 -8.27 -3.52
C LYS A 253 13.33 -7.37 -2.64
N LEU A 254 14.61 -7.23 -2.98
CA LEU A 254 15.57 -6.46 -2.17
C LEU A 254 15.11 -5.02 -1.88
N PRO A 255 14.65 -4.20 -2.86
CA PRO A 255 14.14 -2.86 -2.57
C PRO A 255 13.02 -2.77 -1.53
N VAL A 256 12.22 -3.84 -1.40
CA VAL A 256 11.15 -3.94 -0.40
C VAL A 256 11.71 -4.45 0.92
N MET A 257 12.46 -5.55 0.88
CA MET A 257 12.93 -6.26 2.07
C MET A 257 14.11 -5.62 2.78
N GLN A 258 14.86 -4.74 2.13
CA GLN A 258 15.92 -3.95 2.77
C GLN A 258 15.37 -3.03 3.86
N HIS A 259 14.08 -2.67 3.80
CA HIS A 259 13.40 -1.87 4.81
C HIS A 259 12.54 -2.72 5.77
N PHE A 260 12.68 -4.05 5.72
CA PHE A 260 11.95 -4.95 6.61
C PHE A 260 12.56 -4.94 8.01
N LEU A 261 11.71 -4.77 9.02
CA LEU A 261 12.15 -4.63 10.41
C LEU A 261 12.07 -5.97 11.15
N PHE A 262 13.16 -6.35 11.78
CA PHE A 262 13.25 -7.54 12.62
C PHE A 262 13.29 -7.16 14.11
N GLY A 263 12.61 -7.97 14.93
CA GLY A 263 12.49 -7.77 16.37
C GLY A 263 12.39 -9.10 17.12
N SER A 264 11.95 -9.05 18.38
CA SER A 264 11.71 -10.27 19.16
C SER A 264 10.48 -11.04 18.65
N LEU A 265 9.46 -10.34 18.14
CA LEU A 265 8.23 -10.92 17.62
C LEU A 265 8.33 -11.34 16.17
N VAL A 266 9.24 -10.77 15.38
CA VAL A 266 9.55 -11.20 14.01
C VAL A 266 11.07 -11.27 13.89
N SER A 267 11.63 -12.42 14.28
CA SER A 267 13.08 -12.58 14.40
C SER A 267 13.78 -12.70 13.06
N ALA A 268 14.96 -12.09 12.97
CA ALA A 268 15.90 -12.31 11.89
C ALA A 268 16.42 -13.76 11.94
N THR A 269 16.84 -14.29 10.79
CA THR A 269 17.51 -15.58 10.73
C THR A 269 18.96 -15.43 11.21
N GLU A 270 19.51 -16.48 11.82
CA GLU A 270 20.93 -16.51 12.19
C GLU A 270 21.82 -16.20 10.98
N GLY A 271 22.78 -15.27 11.15
CA GLY A 271 23.69 -14.84 10.09
C GLY A 271 23.25 -13.63 9.27
N MET A 272 22.07 -13.05 9.54
CA MET A 272 21.72 -11.73 8.99
C MET A 272 22.58 -10.63 9.64
N SER A 273 23.11 -9.72 8.82
CA SER A 273 23.88 -8.56 9.29
C SER A 273 23.02 -7.65 10.15
N ARG A 274 23.60 -7.08 11.22
CA ARG A 274 22.91 -6.09 12.05
C ARG A 274 23.03 -4.71 11.41
N GLU A 275 22.08 -3.82 11.69
CA GLU A 275 22.09 -2.44 11.19
C GLU A 275 23.38 -1.69 11.54
N GLU A 276 23.97 -1.97 12.72
CA GLU A 276 25.26 -1.41 13.17
C GLU A 276 26.47 -1.91 12.35
N GLU A 277 26.33 -3.06 11.68
CA GLU A 277 27.37 -3.70 10.85
C GLU A 277 27.18 -3.40 9.36
N ALA A 278 25.97 -2.96 8.97
CA ALA A 278 25.73 -2.39 7.67
C ALA A 278 26.36 -0.99 7.67
N GLU A 279 27.31 -0.74 6.76
CA GLU A 279 27.73 0.64 6.50
C GLU A 279 26.47 1.44 6.19
N THR A 280 26.14 2.40 7.07
CA THR A 280 24.99 3.28 6.91
C THR A 280 25.07 3.97 5.56
N GLN A 281 24.35 3.45 4.58
CA GLN A 281 23.86 4.20 3.42
C GLN A 281 22.57 4.94 3.79
N GLU A 282 22.39 5.31 5.06
CA GLU A 282 21.44 6.34 5.44
C GLU A 282 22.07 7.70 5.14
N GLY A 283 22.01 8.11 3.87
CA GLY A 283 22.46 9.42 3.43
C GLY A 283 23.16 9.35 2.08
N GLU A 284 22.42 9.76 1.05
CA GLU A 284 22.88 9.95 -0.33
C GLU A 284 23.21 8.64 -1.06
N GLU A 285 22.26 8.17 -1.87
CA GLU A 285 22.63 7.49 -3.10
C GLU A 285 23.66 8.39 -3.78
N LYS A 286 24.93 7.98 -3.78
CA LYS A 286 25.99 8.74 -4.45
C LYS A 286 25.59 8.90 -5.91
N VAL A 287 25.30 10.13 -6.28
CA VAL A 287 25.32 10.56 -7.67
C VAL A 287 26.76 10.35 -8.13
N ASP A 288 27.00 9.34 -8.95
CA ASP A 288 28.28 9.23 -9.64
C ASP A 288 28.33 10.35 -10.68
N VAL A 289 29.12 11.39 -10.38
CA VAL A 289 29.37 12.50 -11.27
C VAL A 289 30.53 12.10 -12.19
N PHE A 290 30.23 11.89 -13.46
CA PHE A 290 31.24 11.73 -14.50
C PHE A 290 31.26 12.97 -15.40
N ASP A 291 32.46 13.50 -15.63
CA ASP A 291 32.70 14.50 -16.67
C ASP A 291 33.07 13.77 -17.97
N ASP A 292 32.35 14.05 -19.06
CA ASP A 292 32.75 13.58 -20.39
C ASP A 292 33.92 14.40 -20.95
N GLU A 293 34.56 13.94 -22.04
CA GLU A 293 35.68 14.64 -22.70
C GLU A 293 35.31 16.04 -23.22
N MET A 294 34.02 16.42 -23.17
CA MET A 294 33.50 17.74 -23.55
C MET A 294 33.08 18.60 -22.34
N GLY A 295 33.31 18.13 -21.10
CA GLY A 295 33.05 18.86 -19.86
C GLY A 295 31.57 18.99 -19.48
N LYS A 296 30.69 18.12 -20.00
CA LYS A 296 29.30 18.04 -19.51
C LYS A 296 29.24 17.14 -18.28
N ARG A 297 28.63 17.68 -17.23
CA ARG A 297 28.43 17.02 -15.94
C ARG A 297 27.19 16.12 -16.03
N HIS A 298 27.38 14.81 -16.01
CA HIS A 298 26.26 13.84 -15.96
C HIS A 298 26.00 13.43 -14.51
N VAL A 299 24.75 13.54 -14.08
CA VAL A 299 24.25 13.17 -12.74
C VAL A 299 23.37 11.95 -12.94
N HIS A 300 23.83 10.78 -12.51
CA HIS A 300 23.02 9.56 -12.49
C HIS A 300 22.45 9.36 -11.08
N ASP A 301 21.13 9.57 -10.94
CA ASP A 301 20.35 9.17 -9.77
C ASP A 301 20.04 7.66 -9.90
N ASN A 302 20.23 6.87 -8.84
CA ASN A 302 19.95 5.44 -8.83
C ASN A 302 18.46 5.15 -8.52
N VAL A 303 17.59 6.00 -9.04
CA VAL A 303 16.15 5.96 -8.78
C VAL A 303 15.51 4.92 -9.71
N GLY A 304 14.63 4.09 -9.13
CA GLY A 304 14.03 2.92 -9.76
C GLY A 304 13.45 3.17 -11.16
N TRP A 305 13.23 2.06 -11.87
CA TRP A 305 12.83 1.92 -13.29
C TRP A 305 11.48 2.58 -13.65
N GLY A 306 11.43 3.91 -13.52
CA GLY A 306 10.42 4.84 -14.01
C GLY A 306 11.05 6.12 -14.57
N ASP A 307 12.38 6.26 -14.44
CA ASP A 307 13.14 7.38 -14.95
C ASP A 307 13.65 7.10 -16.37
N CYS A 308 12.81 7.37 -17.38
CA CYS A 308 13.16 7.07 -18.77
C CYS A 308 14.20 8.04 -19.35
N CYS A 309 14.56 9.14 -18.67
CA CYS A 309 15.41 10.22 -19.19
C CYS A 309 16.04 11.17 -18.11
N GLY A 310 16.00 10.86 -16.82
CA GLY A 310 16.41 11.81 -15.75
C GLY A 310 15.33 12.85 -15.42
N ILE A 311 14.07 12.56 -15.75
CA ILE A 311 12.92 13.45 -15.52
C ILE A 311 11.96 12.73 -14.57
N ARG A 312 11.81 13.23 -13.35
CA ARG A 312 10.83 12.71 -12.41
C ARG A 312 9.42 12.75 -12.98
N VAL A 313 8.76 11.60 -12.97
CA VAL A 313 7.36 11.45 -13.36
C VAL A 313 6.52 11.49 -12.08
N PRO A 314 5.49 12.35 -12.01
CA PRO A 314 4.60 12.41 -10.85
C PRO A 314 3.80 11.12 -10.70
N SER A 315 3.33 10.85 -9.47
CA SER A 315 2.38 9.77 -9.25
C SER A 315 1.08 10.02 -10.02
N ALA A 316 0.36 8.94 -10.36
CA ALA A 316 -0.94 9.09 -11.03
C ALA A 316 -1.91 9.94 -10.20
N ILE A 317 -1.88 9.76 -8.88
CA ILE A 317 -2.70 10.51 -7.92
C ILE A 317 -2.28 11.99 -7.88
N GLY A 318 -0.99 12.29 -7.86
CA GLY A 318 -0.50 13.68 -7.88
C GLY A 318 -0.80 14.40 -9.19
N ALA A 319 -0.67 13.70 -10.32
CA ALA A 319 -1.03 14.24 -11.63
C ALA A 319 -2.54 14.53 -11.72
N GLU A 320 -3.38 13.59 -11.29
CA GLU A 320 -4.83 13.71 -11.32
C GLU A 320 -5.35 14.80 -10.36
N GLY A 321 -4.76 14.88 -9.16
CA GLY A 321 -5.09 15.89 -8.16
C GLY A 321 -4.82 17.32 -8.62
N GLU A 322 -3.65 17.57 -9.23
CA GLU A 322 -3.32 18.90 -9.77
C GLU A 322 -4.17 19.26 -11.00
N GLU A 323 -4.45 18.31 -11.90
CA GLU A 323 -5.35 18.55 -13.04
C GLU A 323 -6.77 18.96 -12.60
N ARG A 324 -7.29 18.39 -11.50
CA ARG A 324 -8.60 18.77 -10.94
C ARG A 324 -8.62 20.21 -10.41
N LYS A 325 -7.54 20.69 -9.79
CA LYS A 325 -7.47 22.06 -9.26
C LYS A 325 -7.55 23.12 -10.37
N HIS A 326 -7.05 22.81 -11.57
CA HIS A 326 -7.05 23.73 -12.71
C HIS A 326 -8.32 23.70 -13.58
N GLY A 327 -9.40 23.05 -13.15
CA GLY A 327 -10.73 23.23 -13.75
C GLY A 327 -11.05 22.36 -14.99
N GLY A 328 -10.30 21.29 -15.24
CA GLY A 328 -10.80 20.16 -16.05
C GLY A 328 -9.87 19.61 -17.12
N ARG A 329 -9.99 18.28 -17.30
CA ARG A 329 -9.46 17.41 -18.35
C ARG A 329 -9.09 18.18 -19.64
N LEU A 330 -7.79 18.27 -19.90
CA LEU A 330 -7.31 18.61 -21.23
C LEU A 330 -7.99 17.70 -22.26
N ARG A 331 -8.53 18.33 -23.31
CA ARG A 331 -9.26 17.67 -24.39
C ARG A 331 -8.35 16.59 -25.00
N ARG A 332 -8.86 15.35 -25.04
CA ARG A 332 -8.15 14.18 -25.56
C ARG A 332 -7.57 14.51 -26.95
N VAL A 333 -6.26 14.31 -27.10
CA VAL A 333 -5.63 14.31 -28.43
C VAL A 333 -6.18 13.09 -29.17
N PRO A 334 -6.90 13.26 -30.29
CA PRO A 334 -7.49 12.16 -31.02
C PRO A 334 -6.47 11.63 -32.02
N PHE A 335 -5.72 10.58 -31.67
CA PHE A 335 -5.03 9.78 -32.69
C PHE A 335 -5.14 8.30 -32.32
N ASP A 336 -6.04 7.65 -33.05
CA ASP A 336 -6.28 6.23 -33.38
C ASP A 336 -6.39 5.14 -32.28
#